data_AF-A0A835BQS8-F1
#
_entry.id   AF-A0A835BQS8-F1
#
_cell.length_a   1.000
_cell.length_b   1.000
_cell.length_c   1.000
_cell.angle_alpha   90.00
_cell.angle_beta   90.00
_cell.angle_gamma   90.00
#
_symmetry.space_group_name_H-M   'P 1'
#
loop_
_entity.id
_entity.type
_entity.pdbx_description
1 polymer ?
#
loop_
_entity_poly.entity_id
_entity_poly.type
_entity_poly.pdbx_seq_one_letter_code
_entity_poly.pdbx_strand_id
1 'polypeptide(L)'
;MATAGAAGADPPGEREPERHGHDRLASSLTARYSDWVLEALDELPGSFLLTDPSLPGHPIVYASRGLPSLTGYARREVLGRGARLFQGAATDRAAVTAVREAVRAQRPHQAALLNYRRDGSPHWVLLHLAPVFHARDGTLLHFLAVQVPIAANNKRRAPPCRGAPGGLLAACREEARVEEDFPCASHAGKVFVDMDKRGLEAEEPRVASDSEKEEAISTANSIVSALNRYSKLTGLMVSGKRPDSVGIPALSSSLNFSLGRIKQSFVLTHSCLPDMPIVYASDAFISLTGYSREEILGCNCRVLNGPGTSLEALEEINQHICSEQACTVDLLCYRKDGSSFRDLLHVSPIRDASGKVVFHIWVHLDVGAKHDFNGLTPEVWQLGAVGAVRVAVRGLSASGSLLRPSQ
;
A
#
# COMPACT_ATOMS: atom_id res chain seq x y z
N MET A 1 -1.98 -3.61 81.44
CA MET A 1 -2.94 -4.21 80.48
C MET A 1 -3.16 -3.22 79.36
N ALA A 2 -2.83 -3.59 78.12
CA ALA A 2 -3.11 -2.79 76.93
C ALA A 2 -3.75 -3.71 75.90
N THR A 3 -4.93 -3.31 75.39
CA THR A 3 -5.73 -4.10 74.45
C THR A 3 -5.41 -3.74 73.01
N ALA A 4 -5.58 -4.72 72.12
CA ALA A 4 -5.24 -4.60 70.70
C ALA A 4 -6.12 -3.59 69.94
N GLY A 5 -5.53 -2.93 68.95
CA GLY A 5 -6.22 -2.26 67.84
C GLY A 5 -5.60 -2.74 66.54
N ALA A 6 -6.38 -3.41 65.69
CA ALA A 6 -5.87 -4.03 64.47
C ALA A 6 -5.67 -2.99 63.35
N ALA A 7 -4.48 -3.01 62.73
CA ALA A 7 -4.26 -2.32 61.47
C ALA A 7 -4.85 -3.17 60.33
N GLY A 8 -5.85 -2.65 59.62
CA GLY A 8 -6.34 -3.27 58.39
C GLY A 8 -5.30 -3.11 57.29
N ALA A 9 -4.79 -4.23 56.77
CA ALA A 9 -3.99 -4.23 55.55
C ALA A 9 -4.92 -4.29 54.34
N ASP A 10 -4.85 -3.29 53.46
CA ASP A 10 -5.46 -3.38 52.13
C ASP A 10 -4.72 -4.45 51.29
N PRO A 11 -5.43 -5.33 50.55
CA PRO A 11 -4.80 -6.28 49.67
C PRO A 11 -4.27 -5.60 48.39
N PRO A 12 -3.16 -6.07 47.80
CA PRO A 12 -2.62 -5.51 46.55
C PRO A 12 -3.49 -5.94 45.34
N GLY A 13 -4.58 -5.22 45.12
CA GLY A 13 -5.53 -5.47 44.03
C GLY A 13 -5.06 -4.96 42.66
N GLU A 14 -4.50 -5.87 41.87
CA GLU A 14 -4.73 -6.01 40.42
C GLU A 14 -4.87 -4.72 39.57
N ARG A 15 -3.74 -4.12 39.14
CA ARG A 15 -3.74 -3.03 38.11
C ARG A 15 -2.65 -3.08 37.04
N GLU A 16 -1.89 -4.17 36.92
CA GLU A 16 -0.72 -4.22 36.02
C GLU A 16 -0.78 -5.09 34.73
N PRO A 17 -1.74 -6.00 34.46
CA PRO A 17 -1.70 -6.78 33.22
C PRO A 17 -2.08 -5.97 31.97
N GLU A 18 -2.98 -4.99 32.07
CA GLU A 18 -3.47 -4.26 30.88
C GLU A 18 -2.46 -3.28 30.30
N ARG A 19 -1.65 -2.60 31.14
CA ARG A 19 -0.63 -1.65 30.69
C ARG A 19 0.42 -2.35 29.81
N HIS A 20 0.97 -3.45 30.30
CA HIS A 20 1.93 -4.28 29.57
C HIS A 20 1.41 -4.78 28.20
N GLY A 21 0.10 -5.04 28.09
CA GLY A 21 -0.53 -5.41 26.82
C GLY A 21 -0.62 -4.24 25.83
N HIS A 22 -1.00 -3.06 26.32
CA HIS A 22 -1.12 -1.85 25.52
C HIS A 22 0.25 -1.36 25.03
N ASP A 23 1.26 -1.38 25.90
CA ASP A 23 2.63 -1.01 25.56
C ASP A 23 3.24 -1.97 24.52
N ARG A 24 2.93 -3.26 24.58
CA ARG A 24 3.33 -4.24 23.55
C ARG A 24 2.69 -3.99 22.18
N LEU A 25 1.42 -3.60 22.13
CA LEU A 25 0.73 -3.31 20.86
C LEU A 25 1.25 -2.02 20.23
N ALA A 26 1.45 -0.98 21.03
CA ALA A 26 2.10 0.25 20.60
C ALA A 26 3.54 -0.03 20.12
N SER A 27 4.32 -0.83 20.86
CA SER A 27 5.67 -1.26 20.47
C SER A 27 5.69 -2.04 19.15
N SER A 28 4.67 -2.85 18.84
CA SER A 28 4.61 -3.58 17.56
C SER A 28 4.57 -2.62 16.37
N LEU A 29 3.87 -1.49 16.53
CA LEU A 29 3.81 -0.43 15.53
C LEU A 29 5.08 0.43 15.55
N THR A 30 5.46 0.99 16.71
CA THR A 30 6.62 1.89 16.80
C THR A 30 7.97 1.20 16.58
N ALA A 31 8.07 -0.13 16.68
CA ALA A 31 9.26 -0.86 16.23
C ALA A 31 9.52 -0.75 14.69
N ARG A 32 8.57 -0.22 13.92
CA ARG A 32 8.67 -0.07 12.45
C ARG A 32 8.81 1.38 11.96
N TYR A 33 8.51 2.36 12.82
CA TYR A 33 8.47 3.78 12.46
C TYR A 33 9.14 4.62 13.56
N SER A 34 9.58 5.84 13.29
CA SER A 34 10.06 6.72 14.37
C SER A 34 8.96 7.00 15.40
N ASP A 35 9.35 7.30 16.64
CA ASP A 35 8.44 7.54 17.78
C ASP A 35 7.24 8.45 17.46
N TRP A 36 7.46 9.52 16.67
CA TRP A 36 6.44 10.50 16.25
C TRP A 36 5.34 9.99 15.31
N VAL A 37 5.34 8.71 14.94
CA VAL A 37 4.32 8.16 14.05
C VAL A 37 2.92 8.22 14.67
N LEU A 38 2.82 8.06 16.00
CA LEU A 38 1.54 8.04 16.69
C LEU A 38 0.88 9.42 16.69
N GLU A 39 1.65 10.46 16.97
CA GLU A 39 1.23 11.87 16.93
C GLU A 39 0.78 12.25 15.52
N ALA A 40 1.57 11.91 14.50
CA ALA A 40 1.23 12.21 13.11
C ALA A 40 -0.03 11.48 12.62
N LEU A 41 -0.26 10.23 13.05
CA LEU A 41 -1.50 9.52 12.78
C LEU A 41 -2.69 10.06 13.60
N ASP A 42 -2.44 10.67 14.76
CA ASP A 42 -3.45 11.29 15.62
C ASP A 42 -3.93 12.65 15.07
N GLU A 43 -3.12 13.33 14.26
CA GLU A 43 -3.46 14.56 13.53
C GLU A 43 -4.30 14.31 12.26
N LEU A 44 -4.27 13.10 11.69
CA LEU A 44 -4.98 12.81 10.45
C LEU A 44 -6.51 12.73 10.67
N PRO A 45 -7.31 13.35 9.76
CA PRO A 45 -8.76 13.30 9.85
C PRO A 45 -9.32 11.91 9.51
N GLY A 46 -10.56 11.68 9.92
CA GLY A 46 -11.34 10.48 9.58
C GLY A 46 -11.23 9.33 10.58
N SER A 47 -12.01 8.29 10.32
CA SER A 47 -12.08 7.08 11.16
C SER A 47 -11.29 5.96 10.50
N PHE A 48 -10.17 5.56 11.09
CA PHE A 48 -9.33 4.50 10.55
C PHE A 48 -8.61 3.73 11.65
N LEU A 49 -8.10 2.55 11.28
CA LEU A 49 -7.35 1.66 12.16
C LEU A 49 -6.24 0.94 11.39
N LEU A 50 -5.18 0.59 12.11
CA LEU A 50 -4.11 -0.30 11.64
C LEU A 50 -4.17 -1.61 12.40
N THR A 51 -3.98 -2.71 11.68
CA THR A 51 -3.96 -4.07 12.21
C THR A 51 -2.63 -4.73 11.89
N ASP A 52 -2.14 -5.57 12.80
CA ASP A 52 -0.87 -6.28 12.64
C ASP A 52 -1.13 -7.77 12.36
N PRO A 53 -0.91 -8.24 11.12
CA PRO A 53 -1.13 -9.63 10.73
C PRO A 53 -0.03 -10.58 11.22
N SER A 54 1.09 -10.07 11.73
CA SER A 54 2.14 -10.91 12.33
C SER A 54 1.78 -11.36 13.76
N LEU A 55 0.90 -10.61 14.43
CA LEU A 55 0.42 -10.94 15.77
C LEU A 55 -0.75 -11.94 15.75
N PRO A 56 -0.80 -12.91 16.70
CA PRO A 56 -1.88 -13.87 16.79
C PRO A 56 -3.28 -13.23 16.84
N GLY A 57 -4.18 -13.67 15.96
CA GLY A 57 -5.54 -13.16 15.88
C GLY A 57 -5.73 -11.86 15.09
N HIS A 58 -4.67 -11.35 14.45
CA HIS A 58 -4.68 -10.13 13.62
C HIS A 58 -5.30 -8.91 14.35
N PRO A 59 -4.74 -8.52 15.52
CA PRO A 59 -5.27 -7.47 16.37
C PRO A 59 -5.10 -6.07 15.76
N ILE A 60 -5.97 -5.16 16.21
CA ILE A 60 -5.85 -3.72 15.96
C ILE A 60 -4.73 -3.16 16.86
N VAL A 61 -3.69 -2.63 16.23
CA VAL A 61 -2.54 -2.00 16.92
C VAL A 61 -2.63 -0.48 16.97
N TYR A 62 -3.46 0.13 16.13
CA TYR A 62 -3.76 1.57 16.19
C TYR A 62 -5.21 1.86 15.79
N ALA A 63 -5.80 2.88 16.42
CA ALA A 63 -7.12 3.43 16.12
C ALA A 63 -7.05 4.95 16.12
N SER A 64 -7.61 5.63 15.11
CA SER A 64 -7.56 7.10 14.98
C SER A 64 -8.42 7.82 16.03
N ARG A 65 -8.19 9.13 16.19
CA ARG A 65 -9.02 10.00 17.05
C ARG A 65 -10.47 10.14 16.57
N GLY A 66 -10.76 9.92 15.28
CA GLY A 66 -12.11 9.96 14.72
C GLY A 66 -12.95 8.71 15.00
N LEU A 67 -12.31 7.55 15.21
CA LEU A 67 -12.98 6.26 15.35
C LEU A 67 -14.05 6.19 16.47
N PRO A 68 -13.87 6.80 17.66
CA PRO A 68 -14.92 6.82 18.70
C PRO A 68 -16.19 7.56 18.27
N SER A 69 -16.09 8.62 17.47
CA SER A 69 -17.26 9.37 16.97
C SER A 69 -18.09 8.53 15.97
N LEU A 70 -17.43 7.68 15.19
CA LEU A 70 -18.11 6.76 14.27
C LEU A 70 -18.68 5.52 14.98
N THR A 71 -17.94 4.94 15.92
CA THR A 71 -18.24 3.59 16.45
C THR A 71 -18.77 3.56 17.88
N GLY A 72 -18.65 4.66 18.63
CA GLY A 72 -18.96 4.73 20.06
C GLY A 72 -17.97 4.01 20.99
N TYR A 73 -16.98 3.27 20.45
CA TYR A 73 -15.95 2.60 21.24
C TYR A 73 -14.79 3.54 21.57
N ALA A 74 -14.32 3.53 22.82
CA ALA A 74 -13.09 4.24 23.17
C ALA A 74 -11.88 3.51 22.54
N ARG A 75 -10.85 4.26 22.12
CA ARG A 75 -9.64 3.69 21.46
C ARG A 75 -9.08 2.48 22.22
N ARG A 76 -8.96 2.58 23.54
CA ARG A 76 -8.52 1.50 24.45
C ARG A 76 -9.37 0.22 24.43
N GLU A 77 -10.66 0.31 24.09
CA GLU A 77 -11.56 -0.85 23.99
C GLU A 77 -11.45 -1.57 22.64
N VAL A 78 -10.82 -0.92 21.65
CA VAL A 78 -10.63 -1.42 20.28
C VAL A 78 -9.25 -2.05 20.11
N LEU A 79 -8.22 -1.45 20.72
CA LEU A 79 -6.83 -1.93 20.66
C LEU A 79 -6.70 -3.36 21.19
N GLY A 80 -5.87 -4.17 20.54
CA GLY A 80 -5.68 -5.59 20.85
C GLY A 80 -6.81 -6.52 20.39
N ARG A 81 -7.95 -5.98 19.94
CA ARG A 81 -9.09 -6.77 19.45
C ARG A 81 -9.05 -6.88 17.93
N GLY A 82 -9.68 -7.91 17.38
CA GLY A 82 -9.85 -8.04 15.93
C GLY A 82 -11.03 -7.20 15.42
N ALA A 83 -10.95 -6.70 14.18
CA ALA A 83 -11.97 -5.85 13.53
C ALA A 83 -13.38 -6.47 13.44
N ARG A 84 -13.53 -7.77 13.75
CA ARG A 84 -14.84 -8.42 13.97
C ARG A 84 -15.68 -7.77 15.08
N LEU A 85 -15.07 -6.95 15.94
CA LEU A 85 -15.73 -6.19 17.01
C LEU A 85 -16.96 -5.41 16.53
N PHE A 86 -16.88 -4.80 15.33
CA PHE A 86 -17.95 -3.95 14.81
C PHE A 86 -19.07 -4.75 14.11
N GLN A 87 -18.98 -6.07 14.02
CA GLN A 87 -19.96 -6.93 13.31
C GLN A 87 -21.04 -7.42 14.26
N GLY A 88 -22.27 -7.55 13.77
CA GLY A 88 -23.42 -8.06 14.52
C GLY A 88 -24.23 -9.09 13.73
N ALA A 89 -25.50 -9.26 14.14
CA ALA A 89 -26.37 -10.32 13.61
C ALA A 89 -26.75 -10.12 12.14
N ALA A 90 -27.04 -8.88 11.72
CA ALA A 90 -27.43 -8.55 10.34
C ALA A 90 -26.25 -8.09 9.46
N THR A 91 -25.00 -8.16 9.93
CA THR A 91 -23.83 -7.90 9.09
C THR A 91 -23.70 -8.99 8.03
N ASP A 92 -23.76 -8.61 6.75
CA ASP A 92 -23.69 -9.56 5.64
C ASP A 92 -22.43 -10.44 5.69
N ARG A 93 -22.66 -11.76 5.67
CA ARG A 93 -21.62 -12.78 5.70
C ARG A 93 -20.90 -12.93 4.36
N ALA A 94 -21.53 -12.58 3.24
CA ALA A 94 -20.88 -12.59 1.94
C ALA A 94 -19.84 -11.46 1.85
N ALA A 95 -20.21 -10.21 2.17
CA ALA A 95 -19.29 -9.07 2.26
C ALA A 95 -18.15 -9.31 3.26
N VAL A 96 -18.44 -9.84 4.46
CA VAL A 96 -17.39 -10.22 5.44
C VAL A 96 -16.47 -11.31 4.89
N THR A 97 -16.97 -12.25 4.08
CA THR A 97 -16.14 -13.27 3.43
C THR A 97 -15.28 -12.68 2.33
N ALA A 98 -15.81 -11.77 1.49
CA ALA A 98 -15.04 -11.05 0.48
C ALA A 98 -13.88 -10.23 1.10
N VAL A 99 -14.11 -9.61 2.26
CA VAL A 99 -13.06 -8.94 3.06
C VAL A 99 -12.00 -9.95 3.55
N ARG A 100 -12.39 -11.13 4.04
CA ARG A 100 -11.42 -12.18 4.44
C ARG A 100 -10.61 -12.70 3.25
N GLU A 101 -11.22 -12.88 2.08
CA GLU A 101 -10.48 -13.27 0.87
C GLU A 101 -9.53 -12.17 0.41
N ALA A 102 -9.90 -10.89 0.53
CA ALA A 102 -8.99 -9.78 0.26
C ALA A 102 -7.79 -9.75 1.24
N VAL A 103 -8.01 -10.05 2.52
CA VAL A 103 -6.95 -10.19 3.52
C VAL A 103 -6.02 -11.36 3.17
N ARG A 104 -6.58 -12.54 2.84
CA ARG A 104 -5.80 -13.73 2.44
C ARG A 104 -4.98 -13.51 1.17
N ALA A 105 -5.58 -12.89 0.15
CA ALA A 105 -4.92 -12.53 -1.09
C ALA A 105 -4.01 -11.29 -0.97
N GLN A 106 -3.99 -10.63 0.19
CA GLN A 106 -3.17 -9.46 0.49
C GLN A 106 -3.36 -8.35 -0.56
N ARG A 107 -4.62 -8.06 -0.88
CA ARG A 107 -5.02 -7.07 -1.91
C ARG A 107 -5.94 -5.99 -1.33
N PRO A 108 -5.98 -4.78 -1.92
CA PRO A 108 -6.99 -3.79 -1.58
C PRO A 108 -8.41 -4.30 -1.83
N HIS A 109 -9.37 -3.81 -1.05
CA HIS A 109 -10.79 -4.09 -1.23
C HIS A 109 -11.67 -3.02 -0.61
N GLN A 110 -12.76 -2.68 -1.30
CA GLN A 110 -13.84 -1.85 -0.76
C GLN A 110 -15.12 -2.67 -0.60
N ALA A 111 -15.78 -2.51 0.55
CA ALA A 111 -17.05 -3.16 0.84
C ALA A 111 -17.94 -2.23 1.70
N ALA A 112 -19.24 -2.17 1.38
CA ALA A 112 -20.22 -1.60 2.29
C ALA A 112 -20.57 -2.66 3.35
N LEU A 113 -20.49 -2.29 4.63
CA LEU A 113 -20.76 -3.16 5.76
C LEU A 113 -21.73 -2.51 6.74
N LEU A 114 -22.69 -3.30 7.24
CA LEU A 114 -23.52 -2.94 8.38
C LEU A 114 -22.74 -3.22 9.67
N ASN A 115 -22.21 -2.17 10.27
CA ASN A 115 -21.47 -2.21 11.53
C ASN A 115 -22.38 -1.81 12.71
N TYR A 116 -22.01 -2.22 13.91
CA TYR A 116 -22.72 -1.93 15.15
C TYR A 116 -21.85 -1.05 16.05
N ARG A 117 -22.46 -0.02 16.62
CA ARG A 117 -21.82 0.86 17.61
C ARG A 117 -21.79 0.19 18.99
N ARG A 118 -21.05 0.78 19.93
CA ARG A 118 -20.95 0.31 21.33
C ARG A 118 -22.30 0.21 22.06
N ASP A 119 -23.30 1.00 21.65
CA ASP A 119 -24.68 0.96 22.17
C ASP A 119 -25.58 -0.08 21.47
N GLY A 120 -25.06 -0.81 20.49
CA GLY A 120 -25.81 -1.78 19.69
C GLY A 120 -26.56 -1.18 18.50
N SER A 121 -26.49 0.13 18.25
CA SER A 121 -27.12 0.73 17.08
C SER A 121 -26.40 0.37 15.77
N PRO A 122 -27.14 -0.05 14.72
CA PRO A 122 -26.56 -0.36 13.42
C PRO A 122 -26.25 0.92 12.64
N HIS A 123 -25.18 0.90 11.84
CA HIS A 123 -24.82 1.96 10.91
C HIS A 123 -24.06 1.39 9.71
N TRP A 124 -24.30 1.95 8.52
CA TRP A 124 -23.58 1.57 7.31
C TRP A 124 -22.24 2.30 7.20
N VAL A 125 -21.21 1.54 6.82
CA VAL A 125 -19.84 2.02 6.64
C VAL A 125 -19.29 1.48 5.33
N LEU A 126 -18.69 2.35 4.52
CA LEU A 126 -17.77 1.95 3.47
C LEU A 126 -16.42 1.65 4.14
N LEU A 127 -16.07 0.37 4.15
CA LEU A 127 -14.73 -0.09 4.49
C LEU A 127 -13.84 0.01 3.26
N HIS A 128 -12.77 0.80 3.32
CA HIS A 128 -11.64 0.70 2.40
C HIS A 128 -10.48 0.02 3.13
N LEU A 129 -10.21 -1.24 2.74
CA LEU A 129 -9.10 -2.04 3.25
C LEU A 129 -7.92 -1.95 2.27
N ALA A 130 -6.74 -1.60 2.78
CA ALA A 130 -5.49 -1.54 2.03
C ALA A 130 -4.36 -2.27 2.80
N PRO A 131 -3.66 -3.23 2.20
CA PRO A 131 -2.42 -3.77 2.78
C PRO A 131 -1.30 -2.72 2.75
N VAL A 132 -0.49 -2.70 3.80
CA VAL A 132 0.73 -1.90 3.90
C VAL A 132 1.91 -2.88 3.95
N PHE A 133 2.75 -2.81 2.94
CA PHE A 133 3.92 -3.65 2.78
C PHE A 133 5.19 -2.90 3.14
N HIS A 134 6.19 -3.64 3.59
CA HIS A 134 7.57 -3.19 3.58
C HIS A 134 8.05 -3.08 2.12
N ALA A 135 8.63 -1.94 1.77
CA ALA A 135 8.85 -1.54 0.38
C ALA A 135 9.99 -2.33 -0.30
N ARG A 136 10.89 -2.95 0.48
CA ARG A 136 12.09 -3.64 -0.02
C ARG A 136 11.84 -5.11 -0.38
N ASP A 137 11.13 -5.85 0.47
CA ASP A 137 10.95 -7.30 0.36
C ASP A 137 9.50 -7.71 0.08
N GLY A 138 8.56 -6.76 0.10
CA GLY A 138 7.13 -7.02 -0.07
C GLY A 138 6.49 -7.74 1.11
N THR A 139 7.16 -7.82 2.28
CA THR A 139 6.59 -8.37 3.50
C THR A 139 5.38 -7.53 3.92
N LEU A 140 4.25 -8.18 4.20
CA LEU A 140 3.07 -7.50 4.71
C LEU A 140 3.32 -7.07 6.16
N LEU A 141 3.29 -5.76 6.41
CA LEU A 141 3.50 -5.20 7.75
C LEU A 141 2.18 -4.95 8.48
N HIS A 142 1.21 -4.32 7.82
CA HIS A 142 -0.07 -3.97 8.41
C HIS A 142 -1.20 -4.08 7.39
N PHE A 143 -2.45 -4.15 7.88
CA PHE A 143 -3.60 -3.73 7.10
C PHE A 143 -4.15 -2.41 7.65
N LEU A 144 -4.29 -1.44 6.75
CA LEU A 144 -5.02 -0.20 6.96
C LEU A 144 -6.50 -0.41 6.61
N ALA A 145 -7.39 -0.01 7.51
CA ALA A 145 -8.82 0.02 7.27
C ALA A 145 -9.36 1.43 7.55
N VAL A 146 -9.79 2.11 6.49
CA VAL A 146 -10.52 3.39 6.56
C VAL A 146 -12.01 3.09 6.56
N GLN A 147 -12.76 3.80 7.40
CA GLN A 147 -14.21 3.65 7.59
C GLN A 147 -14.91 4.99 7.35
N VAL A 148 -15.66 5.09 6.26
CA VAL A 148 -16.49 6.27 5.92
C VAL A 148 -17.96 5.91 6.15
N PRO A 149 -18.74 6.65 6.96
CA PRO A 149 -20.16 6.37 7.15
C PRO A 149 -20.94 6.57 5.84
N ILE A 150 -21.80 5.63 5.47
CA ILE A 150 -22.63 5.75 4.26
C ILE A 150 -23.92 6.49 4.63
N ALA A 151 -24.14 7.65 4.00
CA ALA A 151 -25.32 8.47 4.24
C ALA A 151 -26.63 7.69 4.02
N ALA A 152 -27.67 8.01 4.79
CA ALA A 152 -29.00 7.54 4.47
C ALA A 152 -29.44 8.19 3.15
N ASN A 153 -29.81 7.37 2.17
CA ASN A 153 -30.20 7.86 0.86
C ASN A 153 -31.57 8.54 0.98
N ASN A 154 -31.55 9.85 1.28
CA ASN A 154 -32.73 10.70 1.29
C ASN A 154 -33.26 10.80 -0.14
N LYS A 155 -34.02 9.79 -0.57
CA LYS A 155 -34.98 9.88 -1.67
C LYS A 155 -35.78 11.15 -1.39
N ARG A 156 -35.50 12.21 -2.17
CA ARG A 156 -36.24 13.47 -2.09
C ARG A 156 -37.72 13.09 -2.18
N ARG A 157 -38.46 13.21 -1.08
CA ARG A 157 -39.93 13.23 -1.14
C ARG A 157 -40.24 14.41 -2.06
N ALA A 158 -40.61 14.10 -3.30
CA ALA A 158 -41.13 15.12 -4.20
C ALA A 158 -42.27 15.83 -3.45
N PRO A 159 -42.32 17.17 -3.44
CA PRO A 159 -43.45 17.85 -2.85
C PRO A 159 -44.71 17.34 -3.56
N PRO A 160 -45.83 17.13 -2.85
CA PRO A 160 -47.04 16.63 -3.48
C PRO A 160 -47.46 17.61 -4.56
N CYS A 161 -47.36 17.19 -5.83
CA CYS A 161 -47.78 17.99 -6.97
C CYS A 161 -49.25 18.33 -6.78
N ARG A 162 -49.54 19.61 -6.49
CA ARG A 162 -50.92 20.09 -6.41
C ARG A 162 -51.57 19.85 -7.77
N GLY A 163 -52.58 19.00 -7.80
CA GLY A 163 -53.31 18.72 -9.02
C GLY A 163 -54.04 19.96 -9.54
N ALA A 164 -53.98 20.14 -10.86
CA ALA A 164 -55.00 20.84 -11.63
C ALA A 164 -55.32 19.96 -12.85
N PRO A 165 -56.58 19.86 -13.29
CA PRO A 165 -57.03 18.79 -14.19
C PRO A 165 -56.96 19.18 -15.67
N GLY A 166 -56.85 18.18 -16.54
CA GLY A 166 -57.20 18.33 -17.96
C GLY A 166 -56.45 17.39 -18.91
N GLY A 167 -57.18 16.86 -19.90
CA GLY A 167 -56.58 16.28 -21.11
C GLY A 167 -56.62 14.76 -21.21
N LEU A 168 -57.79 14.20 -21.52
CA LEU A 168 -57.84 13.01 -22.37
C LEU A 168 -57.11 13.31 -23.68
N LEU A 169 -56.33 12.35 -24.20
CA LEU A 169 -56.43 11.98 -25.61
C LEU A 169 -55.91 10.55 -25.80
N ALA A 170 -56.74 9.72 -26.42
CA ALA A 170 -56.45 8.31 -26.67
C ALA A 170 -55.72 8.12 -28.01
N ALA A 171 -54.97 7.03 -28.11
CA ALA A 171 -54.54 6.44 -29.37
C ALA A 171 -54.64 4.91 -29.25
N CYS A 172 -55.79 4.35 -29.64
CA CYS A 172 -56.00 2.91 -29.68
C CYS A 172 -55.48 2.31 -30.99
N ARG A 173 -55.09 1.03 -30.97
CA ARG A 173 -55.55 0.09 -32.01
C ARG A 173 -55.63 -1.35 -31.52
N GLU A 174 -56.82 -1.93 -31.66
CA GLU A 174 -57.14 -3.37 -31.64
C GLU A 174 -56.31 -4.16 -32.68
N GLU A 175 -56.28 -5.50 -32.75
CA GLU A 175 -57.33 -6.55 -32.65
C GLU A 175 -56.74 -7.81 -31.94
N ALA A 176 -57.45 -8.88 -31.55
CA ALA A 176 -58.80 -9.36 -31.85
C ALA A 176 -59.43 -10.18 -30.68
N ARG A 177 -60.75 -10.38 -30.74
CA ARG A 177 -61.62 -11.06 -29.76
C ARG A 177 -61.68 -12.59 -29.89
N VAL A 178 -62.04 -13.30 -28.82
CA VAL A 178 -63.19 -14.25 -28.74
C VAL A 178 -63.69 -14.34 -27.28
N GLU A 179 -65.02 -14.31 -27.11
CA GLU A 179 -65.84 -14.36 -25.88
C GLU A 179 -66.24 -15.82 -25.48
N GLU A 180 -66.78 -16.18 -24.31
CA GLU A 180 -67.36 -15.50 -23.12
C GLU A 180 -67.18 -16.42 -21.86
N ASP A 181 -68.02 -16.26 -20.83
CA ASP A 181 -68.46 -17.20 -19.77
C ASP A 181 -67.85 -17.11 -18.35
N PHE A 182 -68.66 -16.54 -17.46
CA PHE A 182 -68.62 -16.55 -16.00
C PHE A 182 -69.69 -17.54 -15.46
N PRO A 183 -69.56 -18.16 -14.26
CA PRO A 183 -69.92 -17.43 -13.04
C PRO A 183 -69.15 -17.74 -11.74
N CYS A 184 -69.25 -16.73 -10.85
CA CYS A 184 -68.76 -16.59 -9.49
C CYS A 184 -69.02 -17.76 -8.52
N ALA A 185 -68.09 -17.97 -7.58
CA ALA A 185 -68.40 -18.43 -6.22
C ALA A 185 -67.45 -17.80 -5.19
N SER A 186 -67.98 -16.92 -4.34
CA SER A 186 -67.27 -16.28 -3.23
C SER A 186 -67.18 -17.19 -2.01
N HIS A 187 -66.00 -17.29 -1.37
CA HIS A 187 -65.89 -17.75 0.02
C HIS A 187 -64.85 -16.92 0.78
N ALA A 188 -65.34 -16.10 1.71
CA ALA A 188 -64.52 -15.31 2.61
C ALA A 188 -63.98 -16.18 3.76
N GLY A 189 -62.76 -16.70 3.59
CA GLY A 189 -62.02 -17.41 4.65
C GLY A 189 -61.05 -16.47 5.36
N LYS A 190 -61.30 -16.15 6.64
CA LYS A 190 -60.40 -15.34 7.48
C LYS A 190 -59.02 -15.99 7.58
N VAL A 191 -58.01 -15.40 6.96
CA VAL A 191 -56.60 -15.66 7.33
C VAL A 191 -56.30 -14.90 8.62
N PHE A 192 -55.73 -15.61 9.59
CA PHE A 192 -55.33 -15.04 10.88
C PHE A 192 -54.37 -13.86 10.70
N VAL A 193 -54.60 -12.78 11.45
CA VAL A 193 -53.60 -11.73 11.63
C VAL A 193 -52.58 -12.24 12.65
N ASP A 194 -51.44 -12.75 12.17
CA ASP A 194 -50.29 -13.09 13.02
C ASP A 194 -49.59 -11.79 13.46
N MET A 195 -50.13 -11.16 14.52
CA MET A 195 -49.63 -9.90 15.06
C MET A 195 -48.54 -10.13 16.12
N ASP A 196 -47.41 -10.75 15.76
CA ASP A 196 -46.11 -10.36 16.35
C ASP A 196 -44.90 -10.92 15.57
N LYS A 197 -44.72 -10.39 14.35
CA LYS A 197 -43.40 -10.29 13.73
C LYS A 197 -43.12 -8.86 13.29
N ARG A 198 -42.82 -8.00 14.27
CA ARG A 198 -41.81 -6.94 14.06
C ARG A 198 -40.46 -7.63 13.83
N GLY A 199 -40.31 -8.19 12.65
CA GLY A 199 -39.01 -8.58 12.14
C GLY A 199 -38.11 -7.36 12.20
N LEU A 200 -36.86 -7.58 12.60
CA LEU A 200 -35.80 -6.62 12.33
C LEU A 200 -35.82 -6.40 10.82
N GLU A 201 -36.35 -5.26 10.37
CA GLU A 201 -36.17 -4.83 8.98
C GLU A 201 -34.66 -4.72 8.78
N ALA A 202 -34.10 -5.70 8.08
CA ALA A 202 -32.70 -5.67 7.72
C ALA A 202 -32.53 -4.46 6.82
N GLU A 203 -31.90 -3.40 7.34
CA GLU A 203 -31.70 -2.17 6.56
C GLU A 203 -31.16 -2.54 5.18
N GLU A 204 -31.84 -2.06 4.13
CA GLU A 204 -31.50 -2.41 2.76
C GLU A 204 -30.01 -2.16 2.48
N PRO A 205 -29.31 -3.07 1.78
CA PRO A 205 -27.89 -2.91 1.47
C PRO A 205 -27.57 -1.55 0.86
N ARG A 206 -26.87 -0.69 1.60
CA ARG A 206 -26.52 0.66 1.13
C ARG A 206 -25.28 0.60 0.24
N VAL A 207 -25.38 1.22 -0.93
CA VAL A 207 -24.25 1.41 -1.85
C VAL A 207 -23.62 2.77 -1.55
N ALA A 208 -22.30 2.78 -1.35
CA ALA A 208 -21.56 4.03 -1.18
C ALA A 208 -21.52 4.85 -2.49
N SER A 209 -21.74 6.15 -2.36
CA SER A 209 -21.53 7.15 -3.40
C SER A 209 -20.06 7.22 -3.82
N ASP A 210 -19.79 7.76 -5.01
CA ASP A 210 -18.42 7.88 -5.51
C ASP A 210 -17.60 8.89 -4.69
N SER A 211 -18.23 9.92 -4.10
CA SER A 211 -17.59 10.83 -3.14
C SER A 211 -17.15 10.11 -1.85
N GLU A 212 -17.96 9.21 -1.29
CA GLU A 212 -17.58 8.43 -0.10
C GLU A 212 -16.42 7.44 -0.44
N LYS A 213 -16.39 6.90 -1.66
CA LYS A 213 -15.27 6.06 -2.15
C LYS A 213 -13.98 6.85 -2.33
N GLU A 214 -14.07 8.05 -2.91
CA GLU A 214 -12.93 8.94 -3.15
C GLU A 214 -12.37 9.49 -1.82
N GLU A 215 -13.24 9.86 -0.88
CA GLU A 215 -12.85 10.22 0.50
C GLU A 215 -12.04 9.07 1.14
N ALA A 216 -12.58 7.84 1.11
CA ALA A 216 -11.90 6.70 1.71
C ALA A 216 -10.51 6.41 1.11
N ILE A 217 -10.36 6.57 -0.22
CA ILE A 217 -9.09 6.39 -0.93
C ILE A 217 -8.11 7.54 -0.63
N SER A 218 -8.58 8.78 -0.62
CA SER A 218 -7.77 9.97 -0.31
C SER A 218 -7.23 9.94 1.13
N THR A 219 -8.09 9.58 2.09
CA THR A 219 -7.70 9.33 3.47
C THR A 219 -6.68 8.19 3.57
N ALA A 220 -6.89 7.07 2.87
CA ALA A 220 -5.94 5.95 2.87
C ALA A 220 -4.56 6.34 2.32
N ASN A 221 -4.52 7.06 1.18
CA ASN A 221 -3.29 7.56 0.59
C ASN A 221 -2.55 8.54 1.52
N SER A 222 -3.29 9.39 2.24
CA SER A 222 -2.72 10.32 3.22
C SER A 222 -2.07 9.59 4.39
N ILE A 223 -2.72 8.54 4.91
CA ILE A 223 -2.20 7.69 5.99
C ILE A 223 -0.96 6.91 5.54
N VAL A 224 -1.00 6.26 4.37
CA VAL A 224 0.17 5.56 3.80
C VAL A 224 1.33 6.52 3.56
N SER A 225 1.06 7.77 3.16
CA SER A 225 2.08 8.81 3.00
C SER A 225 2.71 9.23 4.32
N ALA A 226 1.92 9.32 5.39
CA ALA A 226 2.42 9.58 6.75
C ALA A 226 3.28 8.41 7.24
N LEU A 227 2.79 7.17 7.16
CA LEU A 227 3.55 5.97 7.51
C LEU A 227 4.87 5.88 6.74
N ASN A 228 4.85 6.15 5.43
CA ASN A 228 6.06 6.21 4.60
C ASN A 228 7.04 7.28 5.15
N ARG A 229 6.58 8.51 5.40
CA ARG A 229 7.41 9.60 5.94
C ARG A 229 8.16 9.17 7.22
N TYR A 230 7.47 8.57 8.19
CA TYR A 230 8.07 8.18 9.47
C TYR A 230 8.78 6.80 9.44
N SER A 231 8.61 6.02 8.38
CA SER A 231 9.40 4.79 8.12
C SER A 231 10.78 5.06 7.51
N LYS A 232 11.01 6.26 6.95
CA LYS A 232 12.33 6.63 6.39
C LYS A 232 13.43 6.72 7.45
N LEU A 233 13.07 7.09 8.67
CA LEU A 233 14.00 7.25 9.79
C LEU A 233 14.43 5.90 10.42
N THR A 234 13.66 4.84 10.23
CA THR A 234 13.96 3.47 10.70
C THR A 234 14.57 2.58 9.63
N GLY A 235 14.69 3.06 8.39
CA GLY A 235 15.11 2.25 7.22
C GLY A 235 14.09 1.21 6.76
N LEU A 236 12.95 1.08 7.44
CA LEU A 236 11.91 0.08 7.18
C LEU A 236 10.79 0.66 6.30
N MET A 237 11.17 1.25 5.16
CA MET A 237 10.27 1.97 4.25
C MET A 237 8.98 1.19 3.93
N VAL A 238 7.84 1.88 3.84
CA VAL A 238 6.54 1.23 3.57
C VAL A 238 5.82 1.73 2.31
N SER A 239 5.00 0.85 1.73
CA SER A 239 4.22 1.06 0.52
C SER A 239 2.79 0.51 0.66
N GLY A 240 1.79 1.25 0.18
CA GLY A 240 0.38 0.81 0.10
C GLY A 240 0.08 -0.09 -1.10
N LYS A 241 1.06 -0.31 -1.98
CA LYS A 241 1.06 -1.39 -2.96
C LYS A 241 2.11 -2.41 -2.54
N ARG A 242 1.85 -3.69 -2.81
CA ARG A 242 2.94 -4.67 -2.88
C ARG A 242 3.98 -4.12 -3.87
N PRO A 243 5.28 -4.39 -3.71
CA PRO A 243 6.16 -4.44 -4.85
C PRO A 243 5.64 -5.57 -5.74
N ASP A 244 4.63 -5.25 -6.56
CA ASP A 244 4.27 -6.06 -7.73
C ASP A 244 5.61 -6.36 -8.39
N SER A 245 5.93 -7.66 -8.59
CA SER A 245 7.21 -8.12 -9.13
C SER A 245 7.61 -7.18 -10.25
N VAL A 246 8.60 -6.30 -10.00
CA VAL A 246 8.65 -5.00 -10.68
C VAL A 246 8.52 -5.28 -12.15
N GLY A 247 7.48 -4.70 -12.77
CA GLY A 247 7.33 -4.71 -14.21
C GLY A 247 8.43 -3.83 -14.77
N ILE A 248 9.68 -4.32 -14.68
CA ILE A 248 10.90 -3.64 -15.08
C ILE A 248 10.63 -3.28 -16.52
N PRO A 249 10.46 -1.99 -16.84
CA PRO A 249 9.92 -1.61 -18.12
C PRO A 249 10.94 -2.05 -19.15
N ALA A 250 10.60 -3.12 -19.88
CA ALA A 250 11.60 -3.92 -20.55
C ALA A 250 12.28 -3.05 -21.61
N LEU A 251 13.60 -2.93 -21.51
CA LEU A 251 14.38 -2.15 -22.46
C LEU A 251 14.10 -2.66 -23.88
N SER A 252 14.02 -1.74 -24.84
CA SER A 252 13.85 -2.13 -26.24
C SER A 252 14.97 -3.09 -26.66
N SER A 253 14.67 -4.06 -27.53
CA SER A 253 15.65 -5.05 -27.99
C SER A 253 16.88 -4.39 -28.62
N SER A 254 16.68 -3.29 -29.32
CA SER A 254 17.75 -2.45 -29.89
C SER A 254 18.63 -1.80 -28.81
N LEU A 255 18.06 -1.34 -27.69
CA LEU A 255 18.84 -0.80 -26.57
C LEU A 255 19.64 -1.92 -25.91
N ASN A 256 18.98 -3.02 -25.57
CA ASN A 256 19.61 -4.19 -24.93
C ASN A 256 20.80 -4.72 -25.76
N PHE A 257 20.64 -4.84 -27.09
CA PHE A 257 21.71 -5.28 -28.00
C PHE A 257 22.84 -4.24 -28.16
N SER A 258 22.54 -2.95 -27.98
CA SER A 258 23.56 -1.89 -27.99
C SER A 258 24.38 -1.90 -26.69
N LEU A 259 23.73 -2.07 -25.55
CA LEU A 259 24.35 -2.17 -24.24
C LEU A 259 25.21 -3.43 -24.10
N GLY A 260 24.77 -4.58 -24.64
CA GLY A 260 25.50 -5.86 -24.59
C GLY A 260 26.84 -5.89 -25.34
N ARG A 261 27.17 -4.86 -26.13
CA ARG A 261 28.49 -4.70 -26.77
C ARG A 261 29.54 -4.09 -25.85
N ILE A 262 29.12 -3.34 -24.83
CA ILE A 262 29.98 -2.65 -23.88
C ILE A 262 30.62 -3.70 -22.95
N LYS A 263 31.95 -3.65 -22.79
CA LYS A 263 32.72 -4.70 -22.07
C LYS A 263 33.02 -4.35 -20.61
N GLN A 264 32.79 -3.11 -20.21
CA GLN A 264 32.91 -2.63 -18.84
C GLN A 264 31.82 -3.26 -17.94
N SER A 265 32.11 -3.35 -16.65
CA SER A 265 31.12 -3.70 -15.63
C SER A 265 30.24 -2.49 -15.34
N PHE A 266 28.94 -2.59 -15.65
CA PHE A 266 27.99 -1.52 -15.34
C PHE A 266 26.56 -2.02 -15.18
N VAL A 267 25.76 -1.23 -14.46
CA VAL A 267 24.30 -1.35 -14.40
C VAL A 267 23.63 -0.03 -14.79
N LEU A 268 22.38 -0.10 -15.23
CA LEU A 268 21.50 1.05 -15.38
C LEU A 268 20.38 0.98 -14.35
N THR A 269 20.16 2.07 -13.60
CA THR A 269 19.05 2.20 -12.66
C THR A 269 18.03 3.24 -13.14
N HIS A 270 16.74 2.96 -12.98
CA HIS A 270 15.68 3.86 -13.46
C HIS A 270 15.26 4.85 -12.36
N SER A 271 15.77 6.09 -12.40
CA SER A 271 15.63 7.05 -11.30
C SER A 271 14.21 7.59 -11.08
N CYS A 272 13.33 7.55 -12.09
CA CYS A 272 11.91 7.87 -11.89
C CYS A 272 11.08 6.75 -11.24
N LEU A 273 11.63 5.55 -11.03
CA LEU A 273 10.95 4.46 -10.34
C LEU A 273 11.31 4.45 -8.85
N PRO A 274 10.37 4.06 -7.96
CA PRO A 274 10.67 3.89 -6.54
C PRO A 274 11.87 2.97 -6.32
N ASP A 275 12.73 3.33 -5.38
CA ASP A 275 13.96 2.61 -5.02
C ASP A 275 15.10 2.58 -6.07
N MET A 276 14.94 3.25 -7.21
CA MET A 276 15.91 3.27 -8.33
C MET A 276 16.42 1.86 -8.71
N PRO A 277 15.52 0.95 -9.15
CA PRO A 277 15.86 -0.42 -9.44
C PRO A 277 16.78 -0.54 -10.65
N ILE A 278 17.67 -1.53 -10.62
CA ILE A 278 18.49 -1.96 -11.75
C ILE A 278 17.57 -2.50 -12.84
N VAL A 279 17.59 -1.87 -14.01
CA VAL A 279 16.82 -2.27 -15.20
C VAL A 279 17.69 -2.93 -16.28
N TYR A 280 19.01 -2.88 -16.11
CA TYR A 280 19.99 -3.59 -16.94
C TYR A 280 21.27 -3.85 -16.16
N ALA A 281 21.86 -5.02 -16.34
CA ALA A 281 23.19 -5.36 -15.83
C ALA A 281 24.04 -6.00 -16.94
N SER A 282 25.27 -5.52 -17.12
CA SER A 282 26.20 -6.06 -18.12
C SER A 282 26.71 -7.44 -17.72
N ASP A 283 27.14 -8.25 -18.70
CA ASP A 283 27.71 -9.58 -18.42
C ASP A 283 29.00 -9.48 -17.58
N ALA A 284 29.75 -8.38 -17.71
CA ALA A 284 30.90 -8.08 -16.88
C ALA A 284 30.52 -7.76 -15.42
N PHE A 285 29.36 -7.12 -15.18
CA PHE A 285 28.85 -6.89 -13.82
C PHE A 285 28.41 -8.20 -13.15
N ILE A 286 27.71 -9.06 -13.90
CA ILE A 286 27.34 -10.42 -13.46
C ILE A 286 28.61 -11.21 -13.10
N SER A 287 29.62 -11.16 -13.96
CA SER A 287 30.91 -11.83 -13.73
C SER A 287 31.69 -11.27 -12.54
N LEU A 288 31.65 -9.95 -12.32
CA LEU A 288 32.32 -9.28 -11.21
C LEU A 288 31.70 -9.62 -9.85
N THR A 289 30.37 -9.71 -9.79
CA THR A 289 29.62 -9.74 -8.52
C THR A 289 29.09 -11.13 -8.15
N GLY A 290 28.99 -12.05 -9.11
CA GLY A 290 28.47 -13.41 -8.91
C GLY A 290 26.94 -13.52 -8.83
N TYR A 291 26.20 -12.41 -8.91
CA TYR A 291 24.73 -12.41 -8.98
C TYR A 291 24.25 -12.74 -10.40
N SER A 292 23.19 -13.55 -10.50
CA SER A 292 22.54 -13.79 -11.79
C SER A 292 21.79 -12.55 -12.27
N ARG A 293 21.47 -12.50 -13.58
CA ARG A 293 20.68 -11.39 -14.14
C ARG A 293 19.29 -11.33 -13.52
N GLU A 294 18.70 -12.48 -13.25
CA GLU A 294 17.37 -12.66 -12.66
C GLU A 294 17.33 -12.24 -11.19
N GLU A 295 18.45 -12.36 -10.46
CA GLU A 295 18.58 -11.94 -9.07
C GLU A 295 18.81 -10.43 -8.92
N ILE A 296 19.51 -9.80 -9.89
CA ILE A 296 19.90 -8.39 -9.79
C ILE A 296 18.87 -7.43 -10.42
N LEU A 297 18.16 -7.87 -11.46
CA LEU A 297 17.15 -7.05 -12.12
C LEU A 297 15.98 -6.75 -11.16
N GLY A 298 15.68 -5.47 -10.97
CA GLY A 298 14.66 -4.99 -10.04
C GLY A 298 15.19 -4.62 -8.66
N CYS A 299 16.41 -5.05 -8.30
CA CYS A 299 17.07 -4.68 -7.05
C CYS A 299 17.73 -3.29 -7.15
N ASN A 300 17.87 -2.58 -6.03
CA ASN A 300 18.74 -1.42 -5.93
C ASN A 300 20.22 -1.85 -5.79
N CYS A 301 21.17 -1.05 -6.29
CA CYS A 301 22.62 -1.32 -6.25
C CYS A 301 23.18 -1.61 -4.84
N ARG A 302 22.50 -1.19 -3.76
CA ARG A 302 22.85 -1.51 -2.37
C ARG A 302 22.96 -3.02 -2.06
N VAL A 303 22.54 -3.89 -2.97
CA VAL A 303 22.78 -5.35 -2.92
C VAL A 303 24.27 -5.72 -2.82
N LEU A 304 25.17 -4.82 -3.25
CA LEU A 304 26.62 -4.98 -3.08
C LEU A 304 27.16 -4.41 -1.75
N ASN A 305 26.31 -3.80 -0.91
CA ASN A 305 26.75 -3.23 0.36
C ASN A 305 26.89 -4.31 1.44
N GLY A 306 27.81 -4.11 2.38
CA GLY A 306 28.02 -4.98 3.53
C GLY A 306 28.64 -4.24 4.72
N PRO A 307 29.11 -4.96 5.75
CA PRO A 307 29.45 -4.36 7.05
C PRO A 307 30.53 -3.27 7.03
N GLY A 308 31.45 -3.29 6.05
CA GLY A 308 32.51 -2.29 5.90
C GLY A 308 32.25 -1.25 4.79
N THR A 309 31.06 -1.20 4.20
CA THR A 309 30.72 -0.20 3.19
C THR A 309 30.54 1.18 3.85
N SER A 310 31.30 2.19 3.40
CA SER A 310 31.26 3.54 4.00
C SER A 310 29.89 4.21 3.80
N LEU A 311 29.28 4.66 4.91
CA LEU A 311 28.04 5.44 4.87
C LEU A 311 28.26 6.82 4.25
N GLU A 312 29.39 7.47 4.53
CA GLU A 312 29.73 8.80 4.00
C GLU A 312 29.81 8.78 2.47
N ALA A 313 30.43 7.74 1.88
CA ALA A 313 30.49 7.57 0.43
C ALA A 313 29.11 7.29 -0.19
N LEU A 314 28.23 6.57 0.52
CA LEU A 314 26.84 6.36 0.08
C LEU A 314 26.02 7.65 0.16
N GLU A 315 26.24 8.50 1.17
CA GLU A 315 25.63 9.83 1.27
C GLU A 315 26.11 10.75 0.15
N GLU A 316 27.41 10.75 -0.17
CA GLU A 316 27.99 11.49 -1.29
C GLU A 316 27.35 11.07 -2.63
N ILE A 317 27.24 9.76 -2.90
CA ILE A 317 26.55 9.25 -4.10
C ILE A 317 25.11 9.75 -4.15
N ASN A 318 24.36 9.67 -3.04
CA ASN A 318 22.97 10.11 -3.00
C ASN A 318 22.82 11.61 -3.24
N GLN A 319 23.73 12.44 -2.71
CA GLN A 319 23.75 13.89 -2.97
C GLN A 319 23.99 14.21 -4.45
N HIS A 320 24.92 13.50 -5.10
CA HIS A 320 25.19 13.67 -6.54
C HIS A 320 24.00 13.21 -7.41
N ILE A 321 23.34 12.10 -7.07
CA ILE A 321 22.14 11.65 -7.77
C ILE A 321 20.99 12.67 -7.61
N CYS A 322 20.76 13.18 -6.40
CA CYS A 322 19.74 14.20 -6.14
C CYS A 322 19.99 15.54 -6.85
N SER A 323 21.26 15.88 -7.13
CA SER A 323 21.66 17.09 -7.87
C SER A 323 21.86 16.85 -9.38
N GLU A 324 21.53 15.65 -9.88
CA GLU A 324 21.78 15.20 -11.24
C GLU A 324 23.22 15.44 -11.73
N GLN A 325 24.20 15.19 -10.84
CA GLN A 325 25.64 15.28 -11.10
C GLN A 325 26.29 13.89 -11.19
N ALA A 326 27.49 13.85 -11.75
CA ALA A 326 28.31 12.64 -11.74
C ALA A 326 29.29 12.67 -10.56
N CYS A 327 29.61 11.50 -10.00
CA CYS A 327 30.63 11.31 -8.97
C CYS A 327 31.47 10.06 -9.26
N THR A 328 32.65 9.99 -8.66
CA THR A 328 33.47 8.78 -8.57
C THR A 328 33.91 8.62 -7.13
N VAL A 329 33.60 7.49 -6.50
CA VAL A 329 33.97 7.22 -5.10
C VAL A 329 34.61 5.84 -4.95
N ASP A 330 35.55 5.69 -4.02
CA ASP A 330 36.06 4.38 -3.60
C ASP A 330 35.10 3.76 -2.58
N LEU A 331 34.53 2.59 -2.91
CA LEU A 331 33.55 1.90 -2.07
C LEU A 331 33.99 0.46 -1.77
N LEU A 332 33.79 0.00 -0.53
CA LEU A 332 33.95 -1.43 -0.22
C LEU A 332 32.65 -2.16 -0.54
N CYS A 333 32.69 -3.01 -1.57
CA CYS A 333 31.57 -3.79 -2.07
C CYS A 333 31.75 -5.28 -1.76
N TYR A 334 30.65 -6.03 -1.77
CA TYR A 334 30.59 -7.45 -1.45
C TYR A 334 29.91 -8.24 -2.58
N ARG A 335 30.51 -9.36 -2.96
CA ARG A 335 29.99 -10.32 -3.94
C ARG A 335 28.96 -11.26 -3.30
N LYS A 336 28.24 -11.99 -4.14
CA LYS A 336 27.25 -13.00 -3.71
C LYS A 336 27.84 -14.10 -2.81
N ASP A 337 29.12 -14.44 -2.99
CA ASP A 337 29.84 -15.42 -2.16
C ASP A 337 30.32 -14.86 -0.80
N GLY A 338 30.04 -13.58 -0.52
CA GLY A 338 30.48 -12.87 0.67
C GLY A 338 31.89 -12.28 0.59
N SER A 339 32.63 -12.51 -0.50
CA SER A 339 33.96 -11.90 -0.69
C SER A 339 33.85 -10.39 -0.94
N SER A 340 34.71 -9.60 -0.31
CA SER A 340 34.77 -8.15 -0.51
C SER A 340 35.71 -7.74 -1.64
N PHE A 341 35.45 -6.61 -2.28
CA PHE A 341 36.35 -5.94 -3.21
C PHE A 341 36.28 -4.41 -3.07
N ARG A 342 37.33 -3.71 -3.51
CA ARG A 342 37.33 -2.24 -3.57
C ARG A 342 36.87 -1.81 -4.94
N ASP A 343 35.68 -1.23 -4.99
CA ASP A 343 35.01 -0.76 -6.17
C ASP A 343 35.27 0.74 -6.33
N LEU A 344 36.09 1.13 -7.31
CA LEU A 344 36.12 2.52 -7.76
C LEU A 344 34.83 2.73 -8.56
N LEU A 345 33.82 3.31 -7.93
CA LEU A 345 32.46 3.37 -8.45
C LEU A 345 32.19 4.73 -9.09
N HIS A 346 31.96 4.75 -10.41
CA HIS A 346 31.54 5.96 -11.13
C HIS A 346 30.04 5.96 -11.38
N VAL A 347 29.33 6.99 -10.90
CA VAL A 347 27.88 7.15 -11.08
C VAL A 347 27.62 8.39 -11.93
N SER A 348 26.76 8.28 -12.95
CA SER A 348 26.47 9.39 -13.87
C SER A 348 25.02 9.38 -14.37
N PRO A 349 24.35 10.55 -14.47
CA PRO A 349 23.05 10.65 -15.10
C PRO A 349 23.13 10.43 -16.63
N ILE A 350 22.15 9.70 -17.14
CA ILE A 350 21.92 9.45 -18.56
C ILE A 350 20.63 10.18 -18.96
N ARG A 351 20.79 11.20 -19.81
CA ARG A 351 19.71 12.04 -20.32
C ARG A 351 19.25 11.57 -21.69
N ASP A 352 17.94 11.57 -21.91
CA ASP A 352 17.33 11.30 -23.22
C ASP A 352 17.53 12.49 -24.20
N ALA A 353 16.85 12.44 -25.35
CA ALA A 353 16.89 13.51 -26.35
C ALA A 353 16.19 14.81 -25.90
N SER A 354 15.31 14.76 -24.89
CA SER A 354 14.67 15.95 -24.30
C SER A 354 15.53 16.64 -23.24
N GLY A 355 16.62 15.99 -22.78
CA GLY A 355 17.48 16.46 -21.70
C GLY A 355 17.06 15.96 -20.31
N LYS A 356 15.95 15.21 -20.20
CA LYS A 356 15.49 14.61 -18.95
C LYS A 356 16.36 13.41 -18.58
N VAL A 357 16.73 13.29 -17.30
CA VAL A 357 17.38 12.06 -16.78
C VAL A 357 16.38 10.90 -16.83
N VAL A 358 16.74 9.85 -17.55
CA VAL A 358 15.93 8.61 -17.67
C VAL A 358 16.56 7.46 -16.88
N PHE A 359 17.89 7.39 -16.85
CA PHE A 359 18.64 6.41 -16.07
C PHE A 359 19.81 7.08 -15.33
N HIS A 360 20.32 6.44 -14.29
CA HIS A 360 21.71 6.60 -13.88
C HIS A 360 22.49 5.35 -14.32
N ILE A 361 23.70 5.56 -14.86
CA ILE A 361 24.68 4.49 -15.06
C ILE A 361 25.57 4.41 -13.82
N TRP A 362 25.87 3.19 -13.40
CA TRP A 362 26.83 2.88 -12.35
C TRP A 362 27.90 1.99 -13.00
N VAL A 363 29.13 2.48 -13.08
CA VAL A 363 30.27 1.75 -13.67
C VAL A 363 31.17 1.29 -12.53
N HIS A 364 31.31 -0.03 -12.40
CA HIS A 364 32.02 -0.68 -11.30
C HIS A 364 33.41 -1.10 -11.78
N LEU A 365 34.42 -0.97 -10.92
CA LEU A 365 35.81 -1.32 -11.23
C LEU A 365 36.51 -1.85 -9.96
N ASP A 366 36.85 -3.14 -9.96
CA ASP A 366 37.63 -3.72 -8.87
C ASP A 366 39.10 -3.30 -8.95
N VAL A 367 39.51 -2.38 -8.08
CA VAL A 367 40.87 -1.86 -7.99
C VAL A 367 41.88 -2.95 -7.59
N GLY A 368 41.41 -4.06 -7.00
CA GLY A 368 42.23 -5.25 -6.69
C GLY A 368 42.45 -6.20 -7.87
N ALA A 369 41.68 -6.06 -8.97
CA ALA A 369 41.76 -6.95 -10.12
C ALA A 369 42.76 -6.45 -11.18
N LYS A 370 43.33 -7.38 -11.96
CA LYS A 370 44.18 -7.02 -13.10
C LYS A 370 43.30 -6.60 -14.28
N HIS A 371 43.27 -5.30 -14.55
CA HIS A 371 42.62 -4.71 -15.71
C HIS A 371 43.67 -4.27 -16.75
N ASP A 372 43.41 -4.56 -18.02
CA ASP A 372 44.10 -3.91 -19.14
C ASP A 372 43.30 -2.66 -19.54
N PHE A 373 43.87 -1.49 -19.24
CA PHE A 373 43.28 -0.20 -19.59
C PHE A 373 43.71 0.31 -20.97
N ASN A 374 44.53 -0.45 -21.73
CA ASN A 374 45.13 -0.02 -23.00
C ASN A 374 45.86 1.35 -22.90
N GLY A 375 46.46 1.65 -21.75
CA GLY A 375 47.14 2.92 -21.47
C GLY A 375 46.24 4.08 -21.01
N LEU A 376 44.94 3.86 -20.81
CA LEU A 376 44.02 4.84 -20.22
C LEU A 376 44.12 4.86 -18.68
N THR A 377 43.67 5.95 -18.06
CA THR A 377 43.44 5.97 -16.60
C THR A 377 42.11 5.25 -16.27
N PRO A 378 41.93 4.76 -15.02
CA PRO A 378 40.68 4.14 -14.57
C PRO A 378 39.43 4.99 -14.87
N GLU A 379 39.50 6.29 -14.60
CA GLU A 379 38.39 7.23 -14.77
C GLU A 379 38.03 7.41 -16.25
N VAL A 380 39.04 7.56 -17.12
CA VAL A 380 38.82 7.67 -18.58
C VAL A 380 38.23 6.37 -19.14
N TRP A 381 38.67 5.22 -18.64
CA TRP A 381 38.12 3.91 -19.02
C TRP A 381 36.66 3.75 -18.60
N GLN A 382 36.27 4.21 -17.40
CA GLN A 382 34.88 4.22 -16.95
C GLN A 382 34.00 5.19 -17.76
N LEU A 383 34.49 6.40 -18.04
CA LEU A 383 33.80 7.38 -18.88
C LEU A 383 33.54 6.87 -20.30
N GLY A 384 34.35 5.94 -20.81
CA GLY A 384 34.09 5.22 -22.06
C GLY A 384 32.74 4.48 -22.06
N ALA A 385 32.41 3.80 -20.96
CA ALA A 385 31.11 3.13 -20.81
C ALA A 385 29.95 4.15 -20.74
N VAL A 386 30.13 5.24 -19.97
CA VAL A 386 29.14 6.33 -19.88
C VAL A 386 28.86 6.94 -21.26
N GLY A 387 29.91 7.18 -22.05
CA GLY A 387 29.80 7.68 -23.42
C GLY A 387 29.00 6.75 -24.32
N ALA A 388 29.34 5.45 -24.33
CA ALA A 388 28.64 4.44 -25.13
C ALA A 388 27.15 4.30 -24.75
N VAL A 389 26.82 4.30 -23.45
CA VAL A 389 25.43 4.27 -22.98
C VAL A 389 24.67 5.54 -23.38
N ARG A 390 25.28 6.74 -23.24
CA ARG A 390 24.65 8.01 -23.66
C ARG A 390 24.31 8.01 -25.15
N VAL A 391 25.20 7.48 -26.01
CA VAL A 391 24.93 7.33 -27.45
C VAL A 391 23.78 6.36 -27.70
N ALA A 392 23.78 5.18 -27.05
CA ALA A 392 22.73 4.18 -27.23
C ALA A 392 21.33 4.68 -26.82
N VAL A 393 21.22 5.38 -25.68
CA VAL A 393 19.95 5.94 -25.20
C VAL A 393 19.45 7.09 -26.07
N ARG A 394 20.33 8.03 -26.46
CA ARG A 394 19.93 9.15 -27.32
C ARG A 394 19.53 8.71 -28.73
N GLY A 395 20.28 7.78 -29.33
CA GLY A 395 19.99 7.27 -30.67
C GLY A 395 18.62 6.58 -30.76
N LEU A 396 18.18 5.93 -29.69
CA LEU A 396 16.88 5.24 -29.67
C LEU A 396 15.72 6.16 -29.28
N SER A 397 15.94 7.16 -28.43
CA SER A 397 14.93 8.20 -28.15
C SER A 397 14.50 8.97 -29.41
N ALA A 398 15.37 9.05 -30.42
CA ALA A 398 15.08 9.68 -31.72
C ALA A 398 14.37 8.75 -32.73
N SER A 399 14.16 7.47 -32.41
CA SER A 399 13.61 6.47 -33.35
C SER A 399 12.58 5.51 -32.75
N GLY A 400 12.27 5.63 -31.45
CA GLY A 400 11.23 4.82 -30.79
C GLY A 400 11.18 5.01 -29.27
N SER A 401 10.33 4.23 -28.61
CA SER A 401 10.30 4.18 -27.14
C SER A 401 11.50 3.42 -26.58
N LEU A 402 12.13 3.96 -25.53
CA LEU A 402 13.19 3.27 -24.77
C LEU A 402 12.68 2.03 -24.04
N LEU A 403 11.39 2.03 -23.70
CA LEU A 403 10.71 1.05 -22.86
C LEU A 403 9.57 0.39 -23.64
N ARG A 404 9.36 -0.92 -23.46
CA ARG A 404 8.13 -1.58 -23.94
C ARG A 404 6.90 -1.08 -23.16
N PRO A 405 5.72 -0.95 -23.79
CA PRO A 405 4.47 -0.87 -23.06
C PRO A 405 4.30 -2.12 -22.20
N SER A 406 3.83 -1.95 -20.96
CA SER A 406 3.28 -3.05 -20.15
C SER A 406 2.05 -3.62 -20.86
N GLN A 407 2.03 -4.93 -21.08
CA GLN A 407 0.82 -5.67 -21.49
C GLN A 407 -0.05 -5.97 -20.27
#